data_AF-A0A097PLD7-F1
#
_entry.id   AF-A0A097PLD7-F1
#
_cell.length_a   1.000
_cell.length_b   1.000
_cell.length_c   1.000
_cell.angle_alpha   90.00
_cell.angle_beta   90.00
_cell.angle_gamma   90.00
#
_symmetry.space_group_name_H-M   'P 1'
#
loop_
_entity.id
_entity.type
_entity.pdbx_description
1 polymer ?
#
loop_
_entity_poly.entity_id
_entity_poly.type
_entity_poly.pdbx_seq_one_letter_code
_entity_poly.pdbx_strand_id
1 'polypeptide(L)'
;MDPLSALRDFTIRGELDKIVRVNDEFRFGTEYSFPCSAETAYRSKQGNLYNLETLVFYIQNHHRRHTEYMHNSLSLRIPAVTFTDRKPLLDYLTGKVSTSDSMGIIRSVEKPLKDREGILECKNKDFYSVLVAATKREEERQRLESQQRKDGLSRSKPKMKGSKLGEGVPIILVPSAFQTLITIYNVKEFLEDGVFVPTDVKVKQMKGARPECVTVQKKFRDRVVTAYEVRDKPSALKPEDWDRVVAVFVLGKEWQFKDWPFKDHVEIFNKIIGFFMRFEDDSVESAKIVKQWNVKIISISKNKRHQDRAAALEVWDRLEEFVRG
;
A
#
# COMPACT_ATOMS: atom_id res chain seq x y z
N MET A 1 21.49 8.71 -10.31
CA MET A 1 21.29 7.93 -11.55
C MET A 1 21.93 6.56 -11.36
N ASP A 2 21.35 5.48 -11.85
CA ASP A 2 21.98 4.14 -11.79
C ASP A 2 23.02 3.96 -12.92
N PRO A 3 23.97 3.00 -12.79
CA PRO A 3 25.04 2.81 -13.77
C PRO A 3 24.57 2.50 -15.19
N LEU A 4 23.45 1.77 -15.34
CA LEU A 4 22.91 1.41 -16.66
C LEU A 4 22.31 2.63 -17.34
N SER A 5 21.54 3.42 -16.58
CA SER A 5 20.94 4.66 -17.08
C SER A 5 21.99 5.70 -17.43
N ALA A 6 23.05 5.84 -16.63
CA ALA A 6 24.18 6.72 -16.94
C ALA A 6 24.88 6.28 -18.25
N LEU A 7 25.15 4.98 -18.41
CA LEU A 7 25.74 4.45 -19.64
C LEU A 7 24.85 4.69 -20.85
N ARG A 8 23.54 4.46 -20.74
CA ARG A 8 22.58 4.73 -21.80
C ARG A 8 22.56 6.19 -22.20
N ASP A 9 22.50 7.09 -21.22
CA ASP A 9 22.43 8.53 -21.46
C ASP A 9 23.68 9.04 -22.20
N PHE A 10 24.88 8.66 -21.74
CA PHE A 10 26.13 8.98 -22.44
C PHE A 10 26.21 8.34 -23.83
N THR A 11 25.66 7.13 -24.01
CA THR A 11 25.56 6.48 -25.33
C THR A 11 24.66 7.27 -26.27
N ILE A 12 23.49 7.70 -25.81
CA ILE A 12 22.52 8.48 -26.61
C ILE A 12 23.10 9.85 -26.99
N ARG A 13 23.83 10.50 -26.07
CA ARG A 13 24.49 11.78 -26.31
C ARG A 13 25.75 11.67 -27.18
N GLY A 14 26.21 10.45 -27.46
CA GLY A 14 27.42 10.22 -28.24
C GLY A 14 28.71 10.57 -27.49
N GLU A 15 28.67 10.58 -26.15
CA GLU A 15 29.77 11.03 -25.28
C GLU A 15 30.51 9.86 -24.61
N LEU A 16 30.57 8.70 -25.28
CA LEU A 16 31.24 7.51 -24.74
C LEU A 16 32.73 7.71 -24.47
N ASP A 17 33.36 8.66 -25.18
CA ASP A 17 34.75 9.09 -24.99
C ASP A 17 34.99 9.77 -23.64
N LYS A 18 33.94 10.34 -23.02
CA LYS A 18 34.00 10.97 -21.69
C LYS A 18 33.87 9.97 -20.55
N ILE A 19 33.69 8.68 -20.84
CA ILE A 19 33.67 7.61 -19.84
C ILE A 19 35.12 7.13 -19.64
N VAL A 20 35.73 7.53 -18.53
CA VAL A 20 37.14 7.23 -18.25
C VAL A 20 37.25 6.25 -17.09
N ARG A 21 38.01 5.16 -17.29
CA ARG A 21 38.35 4.24 -16.20
C ARG A 21 39.48 4.85 -15.36
N VAL A 22 39.26 4.93 -14.05
CA VAL A 22 40.27 5.32 -13.06
C VAL A 22 40.30 4.25 -11.98
N ASN A 23 41.38 3.47 -11.93
CA ASN A 23 41.48 2.27 -11.09
C ASN A 23 40.34 1.28 -11.35
N ASP A 24 39.55 0.96 -10.33
CA ASP A 24 38.42 0.03 -10.40
C ASP A 24 37.05 0.75 -10.52
N GLU A 25 37.05 2.00 -10.99
CA GLU A 25 35.84 2.79 -11.22
C GLU A 25 35.79 3.37 -12.63
N PHE A 26 34.57 3.51 -13.17
CA PHE A 26 34.28 4.32 -14.34
C PHE A 26 33.72 5.67 -13.91
N ARG A 27 34.36 6.73 -14.40
CA ARG A 27 33.91 8.13 -14.26
C ARG A 27 33.18 8.57 -15.52
N PHE A 28 31.94 9.02 -15.36
CA PHE A 28 31.08 9.55 -16.41
C PHE A 28 31.13 11.07 -16.34
N GLY A 29 32.07 11.67 -17.08
CA GLY A 29 32.36 13.09 -16.99
C GLY A 29 32.76 13.51 -15.56
N THR A 30 32.17 14.61 -15.06
CA THR A 30 32.34 15.10 -13.68
C THR A 30 31.18 14.73 -12.77
N GLU A 31 30.13 14.09 -13.29
CA GLU A 31 28.84 13.95 -12.62
C GLU A 31 28.71 12.65 -11.82
N TYR A 32 29.20 11.53 -12.37
CA TYR A 32 28.99 10.21 -11.75
C TYR A 32 30.26 9.36 -11.76
N SER A 33 30.43 8.56 -10.71
CA SER A 33 31.46 7.51 -10.62
C SER A 33 30.79 6.23 -10.15
N PHE A 34 31.14 5.10 -10.76
CA PHE A 34 30.62 3.79 -10.40
C PHE A 34 31.73 2.72 -10.46
N PRO A 35 31.72 1.71 -9.55
CA PRO A 35 32.64 0.58 -9.65
C PRO A 35 32.53 -0.15 -10.99
N CYS A 36 33.65 -0.58 -11.57
CA CYS A 36 33.67 -1.39 -12.80
C CYS A 36 32.85 -2.67 -12.64
N SER A 37 32.92 -3.29 -11.46
CA SER A 37 32.21 -4.52 -11.09
C SER A 37 30.73 -4.31 -10.73
N ALA A 38 30.22 -3.08 -10.72
CA ALA A 38 28.85 -2.79 -10.31
C ALA A 38 27.83 -3.55 -11.19
N GLU A 39 26.98 -4.36 -10.56
CA GLU A 39 25.89 -5.04 -11.26
C GLU A 39 24.88 -4.02 -11.78
N THR A 40 24.50 -4.18 -13.04
CA THR A 40 23.52 -3.32 -13.69
C THR A 40 22.11 -3.91 -13.61
N ALA A 41 21.10 -3.09 -13.89
CA ALA A 41 19.72 -3.54 -13.94
C ALA A 41 19.39 -4.45 -15.14
N TYR A 42 20.33 -4.67 -16.07
CA TYR A 42 20.11 -5.46 -17.27
C TYR A 42 20.41 -6.94 -17.02
N ARG A 43 19.37 -7.77 -17.07
CA ARG A 43 19.44 -9.22 -16.90
C ARG A 43 19.65 -9.92 -18.23
N SER A 44 20.70 -10.73 -18.31
CA SER A 44 20.91 -11.63 -19.45
C SER A 44 19.77 -12.64 -19.57
N LYS A 45 19.54 -13.16 -20.78
CA LYS A 45 18.57 -14.26 -20.97
C LYS A 45 18.93 -15.54 -20.21
N GLN A 46 20.18 -15.69 -19.79
CA GLN A 46 20.66 -16.82 -18.98
C GLN A 46 20.45 -16.58 -17.48
N GLY A 47 19.90 -15.43 -17.08
CA GLY A 47 19.50 -15.14 -15.70
C GLY A 47 20.47 -14.26 -14.91
N ASN A 48 21.74 -14.20 -15.30
CA ASN A 48 22.75 -13.38 -14.62
C ASN A 48 22.64 -11.90 -14.99
N LEU A 49 23.02 -11.00 -14.09
CA LEU A 49 23.11 -9.56 -14.36
C LEU A 49 24.46 -9.25 -15.02
N TYR A 50 24.45 -8.35 -16.01
CA TYR A 50 25.70 -7.81 -16.54
C TYR A 50 26.25 -6.74 -15.59
N ASN A 51 27.56 -6.72 -15.39
CA ASN A 51 28.22 -5.63 -14.68
C ASN A 51 28.52 -4.45 -15.63
N LEU A 52 28.89 -3.31 -15.05
CA LEU A 52 29.14 -2.09 -15.79
C LEU A 52 30.29 -2.24 -16.79
N GLU A 53 31.39 -2.89 -16.39
CA GLU A 53 32.55 -3.15 -17.25
C GLU A 53 32.19 -3.94 -18.50
N THR A 54 31.38 -4.99 -18.37
CA THR A 54 30.86 -5.78 -19.50
C THR A 54 30.07 -4.90 -20.47
N LEU A 55 29.20 -4.02 -19.96
CA LEU A 55 28.35 -3.18 -20.80
C LEU A 55 29.12 -2.05 -21.49
N VAL A 56 30.05 -1.40 -20.78
CA VAL A 56 30.93 -0.37 -21.35
C VAL A 56 31.81 -0.99 -22.45
N PHE A 57 32.42 -2.14 -22.17
CA PHE A 57 33.24 -2.85 -23.16
C PHE A 57 32.42 -3.28 -24.38
N TYR A 58 31.18 -3.74 -24.16
CA TYR A 58 30.27 -4.09 -25.24
C TYR A 58 29.93 -2.90 -26.14
N ILE A 59 29.49 -1.77 -25.58
CA ILE A 59 29.04 -0.64 -26.41
C ILE A 59 30.21 -0.01 -27.21
N GLN A 60 31.43 -0.02 -26.67
CA GLN A 60 32.61 0.44 -27.38
C GLN A 60 33.02 -0.50 -28.54
N ASN A 61 32.68 -1.79 -28.45
CA ASN A 61 33.09 -2.81 -29.42
C ASN A 61 31.92 -3.46 -30.20
N HIS A 62 30.72 -2.88 -30.14
CA HIS A 62 29.50 -3.49 -30.68
C HIS A 62 29.56 -3.69 -32.21
N HIS A 63 30.34 -2.86 -32.91
CA HIS A 63 30.55 -2.88 -34.36
C HIS A 63 31.40 -4.07 -34.83
N ARG A 64 32.20 -4.68 -33.95
CA ARG A 64 33.01 -5.86 -34.27
C ARG A 64 32.15 -7.10 -34.41
N ARG A 65 32.61 -8.06 -35.23
CA ARG A 65 31.97 -9.38 -35.33
C ARG A 65 31.95 -10.04 -33.96
N HIS A 66 30.89 -10.81 -33.67
CA HIS A 66 30.70 -11.36 -32.32
C HIS A 66 31.87 -12.26 -31.88
N THR A 67 32.42 -13.06 -32.79
CA THR A 67 33.57 -13.94 -32.52
C THR A 67 34.81 -13.16 -32.09
N GLU A 68 35.10 -12.04 -32.75
CA GLU A 68 36.21 -11.15 -32.43
C GLU A 68 35.98 -10.41 -31.11
N TYR A 69 34.76 -9.91 -30.88
CA TYR A 69 34.35 -9.31 -29.61
C TYR A 69 34.54 -10.29 -28.43
N MET A 70 34.11 -11.54 -28.58
CA MET A 70 34.26 -12.57 -27.56
C MET A 70 35.74 -12.82 -27.24
N HIS A 71 36.58 -12.93 -28.27
CA HIS A 71 38.02 -13.13 -28.10
C HIS A 71 38.67 -11.96 -27.35
N ASN A 72 38.33 -10.72 -27.69
CA ASN A 72 38.85 -9.52 -27.02
C ASN A 72 38.33 -9.38 -25.57
N SER A 73 37.09 -9.80 -25.31
CA SER A 73 36.53 -9.83 -23.95
C SER A 73 37.30 -10.81 -23.06
N LEU A 74 37.58 -12.00 -23.60
CA LEU A 74 38.32 -13.06 -22.90
C LEU A 74 39.77 -12.65 -22.59
N SER A 75 40.47 -12.03 -23.55
CA SER A 75 41.86 -11.60 -23.34
C SER A 75 41.97 -10.53 -22.23
N LEU A 76 40.96 -9.69 -22.09
CA LEU A 76 40.85 -8.68 -21.05
C LEU A 76 40.22 -9.20 -19.75
N ARG A 77 39.83 -10.49 -19.69
CA ARG A 77 39.12 -11.12 -18.57
C ARG A 77 37.80 -10.44 -18.19
N ILE A 78 37.14 -9.83 -19.17
CA ILE A 78 35.84 -9.18 -19.01
C ILE A 78 34.75 -10.19 -19.41
N PRO A 79 33.69 -10.39 -18.59
CA PRO A 79 32.55 -11.20 -18.99
C PRO A 79 31.89 -10.62 -20.26
N ALA A 80 31.56 -11.47 -21.22
CA ALA A 80 31.02 -11.04 -22.51
C ALA A 80 29.49 -11.00 -22.52
N VAL A 81 28.92 -10.04 -23.26
CA VAL A 81 27.48 -10.03 -23.57
C VAL A 81 27.15 -11.18 -24.51
N THR A 82 26.15 -11.99 -24.14
CA THR A 82 25.73 -13.15 -24.93
C THR A 82 25.22 -12.75 -26.31
N PHE A 83 25.37 -13.63 -27.29
CA PHE A 83 24.90 -13.38 -28.66
C PHE A 83 23.41 -12.99 -28.71
N THR A 84 22.58 -13.66 -27.91
CA THR A 84 21.12 -13.46 -27.86
C THR A 84 20.70 -12.12 -27.26
N ASP A 85 21.59 -11.45 -26.52
CA ASP A 85 21.33 -10.18 -25.85
C ASP A 85 21.91 -8.98 -26.61
N ARG A 86 22.83 -9.19 -27.56
CA ARG A 86 23.49 -8.10 -28.31
C ARG A 86 22.50 -7.10 -28.90
N LYS A 87 21.59 -7.56 -29.76
CA LYS A 87 20.67 -6.66 -30.46
C LYS A 87 19.70 -5.95 -29.50
N PRO A 88 18.99 -6.65 -28.59
CA PRO A 88 18.12 -5.99 -27.62
C PRO A 88 18.84 -5.01 -26.69
N LEU A 89 20.07 -5.32 -26.26
CA LEU A 89 20.87 -4.45 -25.40
C LEU A 89 21.34 -3.21 -26.17
N LEU A 90 21.83 -3.38 -27.40
CA LEU A 90 22.26 -2.26 -28.24
C LEU A 90 21.09 -1.32 -28.53
N ASP A 91 19.95 -1.86 -28.95
CA ASP A 91 18.76 -1.06 -29.26
C ASP A 91 18.30 -0.25 -28.03
N TYR A 92 18.48 -0.78 -26.81
CA TYR A 92 18.20 -0.06 -25.56
C TYR A 92 19.24 1.03 -25.26
N LEU A 93 20.53 0.70 -25.31
CA LEU A 93 21.62 1.64 -24.99
C LEU A 93 21.68 2.81 -25.99
N THR A 94 21.37 2.57 -27.26
CA THR A 94 21.27 3.64 -28.27
C THR A 94 19.93 4.37 -28.27
N GLY A 95 19.04 4.06 -27.32
CA GLY A 95 17.75 4.73 -27.18
C GLY A 95 16.70 4.40 -28.24
N LYS A 96 16.91 3.39 -29.11
CA LYS A 96 15.88 2.94 -30.07
C LYS A 96 14.67 2.35 -29.37
N VAL A 97 14.88 1.77 -28.19
CA VAL A 97 13.81 1.39 -27.26
C VAL A 97 13.99 2.12 -25.93
N SER A 98 12.86 2.52 -25.33
CA SER A 98 12.82 3.15 -24.02
C SER A 98 12.95 2.15 -22.88
N THR A 99 12.51 0.90 -23.10
CA THR A 99 12.54 -0.18 -22.10
C THR A 99 12.98 -1.50 -22.73
N SER A 100 13.59 -2.38 -21.94
CA SER A 100 13.80 -3.78 -22.30
C SER A 100 13.16 -4.67 -21.24
N ASP A 101 12.56 -5.80 -21.65
CA ASP A 101 12.00 -6.79 -20.73
C ASP A 101 13.07 -7.42 -19.82
N SER A 102 14.34 -7.29 -20.20
CA SER A 102 15.50 -7.66 -19.40
C SER A 102 15.79 -6.70 -18.23
N MET A 103 15.10 -5.55 -18.13
CA MET A 103 15.27 -4.59 -17.02
C MET A 103 14.45 -4.99 -15.79
N GLY A 104 14.79 -6.13 -15.20
CA GLY A 104 14.07 -6.67 -14.04
C GLY A 104 14.16 -5.79 -12.78
N ILE A 105 15.26 -5.06 -12.60
CA ILE A 105 15.48 -4.22 -11.40
C ILE A 105 14.79 -2.87 -11.52
N ILE A 106 14.90 -2.18 -12.67
CA ILE A 106 14.25 -0.87 -12.85
C ILE A 106 12.74 -1.01 -12.71
N ARG A 107 12.08 -2.00 -13.35
CA ARG A 107 10.64 -2.25 -13.15
C ARG A 107 10.27 -2.64 -11.71
N SER A 108 11.20 -3.23 -10.96
CA SER A 108 10.97 -3.59 -9.55
C SER A 108 11.17 -2.42 -8.56
N VAL A 109 11.88 -1.38 -8.99
CA VAL A 109 12.19 -0.17 -8.20
C VAL A 109 11.38 1.04 -8.70
N GLU A 110 10.87 1.02 -9.93
CA GLU A 110 9.96 2.01 -10.51
C GLU A 110 8.63 1.97 -9.75
N LYS A 111 8.47 2.92 -8.82
CA LYS A 111 7.14 3.35 -8.39
C LYS A 111 6.69 4.45 -9.36
N PRO A 112 5.49 4.36 -9.95
CA PRO A 112 4.91 5.48 -10.67
C PRO A 112 4.84 6.67 -9.71
N LEU A 113 5.47 7.80 -10.06
CA LEU A 113 5.36 9.04 -9.31
C LEU A 113 3.94 9.58 -9.52
N LYS A 114 3.06 9.35 -8.55
CA LYS A 114 1.63 9.67 -8.66
C LYS A 114 1.28 11.04 -8.06
N ASP A 115 2.04 11.51 -7.08
CA ASP A 115 1.71 12.72 -6.31
C ASP A 115 2.93 13.39 -5.67
N ARG A 116 2.68 14.59 -5.14
CA ARG A 116 3.64 15.52 -4.55
C ARG A 116 4.39 14.95 -3.33
N GLU A 117 3.87 13.87 -2.74
CA GLU A 117 4.41 13.19 -1.56
C GLU A 117 5.49 12.15 -1.93
N GLY A 118 5.41 11.56 -3.14
CA GLY A 118 6.45 10.67 -3.67
C GLY A 118 7.83 11.34 -3.86
N ILE A 119 7.89 12.68 -3.83
CA ILE A 119 9.13 13.47 -3.89
C ILE A 119 9.92 13.40 -2.56
N LEU A 120 9.28 13.02 -1.45
CA LEU A 120 9.87 13.05 -0.10
C LEU A 120 10.43 11.69 0.38
N GLU A 121 10.30 10.60 -0.40
CA GLU A 121 10.89 9.30 -0.04
C GLU A 121 12.41 9.28 -0.30
N CYS A 122 13.22 9.43 0.75
CA CYS A 122 14.68 9.30 0.69
C CYS A 122 15.10 7.96 1.31
N LYS A 123 15.79 7.09 0.54
CA LYS A 123 16.15 5.70 0.93
C LYS A 123 16.81 5.53 2.30
N ASN A 124 17.47 6.56 2.82
CA ASN A 124 18.35 6.47 3.99
C ASN A 124 17.98 7.42 5.15
N LYS A 125 16.84 8.11 5.09
CA LYS A 125 16.38 8.94 6.21
C LYS A 125 14.91 8.72 6.44
N ASP A 126 14.62 7.97 7.49
CA ASP A 126 13.27 7.75 7.95
C ASP A 126 12.91 8.73 9.08
N PHE A 127 12.24 9.83 8.73
CA PHE A 127 11.67 10.73 9.73
C PHE A 127 10.59 10.04 10.58
N TYR A 128 10.02 8.93 10.10
CA TYR A 128 9.09 8.11 10.89
C TYR A 128 9.82 7.45 12.05
N SER A 129 11.01 6.88 11.87
CA SER A 129 11.80 6.33 13.00
C SER A 129 12.15 7.38 14.05
N VAL A 130 12.46 8.62 13.63
CA VAL A 130 12.71 9.75 14.54
C VAL A 130 11.43 10.18 15.24
N LEU A 131 10.31 10.24 14.52
CA LEU A 131 8.99 10.55 15.05
C LEU A 131 8.53 9.49 16.05
N VAL A 132 8.67 8.20 15.73
CA VAL A 132 8.35 7.05 16.59
C VAL A 132 9.24 7.05 17.84
N ALA A 133 10.53 7.36 17.70
CA ALA A 133 11.43 7.48 18.85
C ALA A 133 11.06 8.69 19.73
N ALA A 134 10.66 9.81 19.14
CA ALA A 134 10.22 11.00 19.86
C ALA A 134 8.88 10.78 20.56
N THR A 135 7.89 10.19 19.89
CA THR A 135 6.58 9.88 20.47
C THR A 135 6.69 8.85 21.58
N LYS A 136 7.51 7.80 21.41
CA LYS A 136 7.75 6.80 22.45
C LYS A 136 8.43 7.40 23.69
N ARG A 137 9.38 8.32 23.49
CA ARG A 137 10.03 9.06 24.59
C ARG A 137 9.07 10.00 25.31
N GLU A 138 8.17 10.67 24.58
CA GLU A 138 7.10 11.50 25.14
C GLU A 138 6.08 10.64 25.93
N GLU A 139 5.70 9.47 25.41
CA GLU A 139 4.84 8.49 26.09
C GLU A 139 5.47 7.94 27.37
N GLU A 140 6.77 7.61 27.36
CA GLU A 140 7.50 7.19 28.56
C GLU A 140 7.59 8.32 29.60
N ARG A 141 7.84 9.57 29.17
CA ARG A 141 7.83 10.72 30.07
C ARG A 141 6.47 10.92 30.72
N GLN A 142 5.38 10.82 29.94
CA GLN A 142 4.01 10.90 30.45
C GLN A 142 3.64 9.73 31.37
N ARG A 143 4.16 8.52 31.12
CA ARG A 143 3.98 7.36 32.02
C ARG A 143 4.68 7.56 33.36
N LEU A 144 5.89 8.11 33.37
CA LEU A 144 6.62 8.42 34.60
C LEU A 144 5.96 9.57 35.38
N GLU A 145 5.50 10.62 34.69
CA GLU A 145 4.76 11.74 35.29
C GLU A 145 3.40 11.29 35.87
N SER A 146 2.73 10.30 35.27
CA SER A 146 1.46 9.74 35.77
C SER A 146 1.63 8.71 36.89
N GLN A 147 2.77 8.01 36.96
CA GLN A 147 3.11 7.15 38.09
C GLN A 147 3.46 7.95 39.35
N GLN A 148 4.12 9.12 39.22
CA GLN A 148 4.39 10.01 40.36
C GLN A 148 3.14 10.73 40.90
N ARG A 149 2.05 10.82 40.13
CA ARG A 149 0.78 11.45 40.58
C ARG A 149 -0.19 10.46 41.25
N LYS A 150 0.21 9.21 41.46
CA LYS A 150 -0.66 8.14 41.99
C LYS A 150 -0.56 7.90 43.51
N ASP A 151 0.20 8.72 44.23
CA ASP A 151 0.28 8.69 45.70
C ASP A 151 -0.67 9.69 46.41
N GLY A 152 -1.61 10.30 45.69
CA GLY A 152 -2.55 11.22 46.32
C GLY A 152 -3.87 11.33 45.58
N LEU A 153 -4.94 10.96 46.28
CA LEU A 153 -6.35 11.29 46.04
C LEU A 153 -7.10 10.40 45.04
N SER A 154 -7.87 9.47 45.62
CA SER A 154 -9.06 8.89 45.00
C SER A 154 -10.05 10.00 44.63
N ARG A 155 -10.39 10.12 43.35
CA ARG A 155 -11.58 10.87 42.94
C ARG A 155 -12.37 10.09 41.91
N SER A 156 -13.60 9.78 42.29
CA SER A 156 -14.62 9.09 41.51
C SER A 156 -14.87 9.78 40.16
N LYS A 157 -14.80 9.01 39.08
CA LYS A 157 -15.20 9.45 37.73
C LYS A 157 -16.73 9.59 37.66
N PRO A 158 -17.27 10.62 36.99
CA PRO A 158 -18.71 10.73 36.77
C PRO A 158 -19.16 9.70 35.73
N LYS A 159 -20.18 8.91 36.08
CA LYS A 159 -20.93 8.05 35.14
C LYS A 159 -21.81 8.94 34.28
N MET A 160 -21.52 9.05 32.98
CA MET A 160 -22.53 9.47 32.01
C MET A 160 -23.43 8.28 31.68
N LYS A 161 -24.73 8.46 31.92
CA LYS A 161 -25.80 7.59 31.45
C LYS A 161 -26.06 7.90 29.97
N GLY A 162 -26.03 6.89 29.12
CA GLY A 162 -26.50 6.95 27.73
C GLY A 162 -26.48 5.55 27.13
N SER A 163 -27.68 5.00 26.90
CA SER A 163 -28.08 3.77 26.19
C SER A 163 -27.27 2.49 26.39
N LYS A 164 -27.96 1.37 26.65
CA LYS A 164 -27.38 0.04 26.90
C LYS A 164 -26.76 -0.56 25.62
N LEU A 165 -25.63 -0.03 25.15
CA LEU A 165 -24.73 -0.81 24.32
C LEU A 165 -24.12 -1.89 25.23
N GLY A 166 -24.16 -3.16 24.83
CA GLY A 166 -23.65 -4.27 25.64
C GLY A 166 -22.23 -4.00 26.15
N GLU A 167 -21.91 -4.50 27.35
CA GLU A 167 -20.59 -4.35 27.96
C GLU A 167 -19.53 -5.01 27.06
N GLY A 168 -18.73 -4.22 26.33
CA GLY A 168 -17.71 -4.75 25.42
C GLY A 168 -17.31 -3.81 24.28
N VAL A 169 -16.40 -4.27 23.43
CA VAL A 169 -15.93 -3.53 22.24
C VAL A 169 -17.02 -3.55 21.16
N PRO A 170 -17.44 -2.43 20.56
CA PRO A 170 -18.44 -2.43 19.50
C PRO A 170 -17.98 -3.21 18.25
N ILE A 171 -18.91 -3.85 17.55
CA ILE A 171 -18.66 -4.68 16.36
C ILE A 171 -19.13 -3.97 15.09
N ILE A 172 -18.31 -4.01 14.05
CA ILE A 172 -18.65 -3.64 12.67
C ILE A 172 -18.64 -4.92 11.83
N LEU A 173 -19.74 -5.19 11.12
CA LEU A 173 -19.81 -6.30 10.17
C LEU A 173 -19.43 -5.84 8.76
N VAL A 174 -18.59 -6.62 8.09
CA VAL A 174 -18.25 -6.44 6.68
C VAL A 174 -18.65 -7.66 5.86
N PRO A 175 -18.87 -7.53 4.54
CA PRO A 175 -19.17 -8.68 3.71
C PRO A 175 -18.00 -9.67 3.66
N SER A 176 -18.33 -10.97 3.71
CA SER A 176 -17.37 -12.05 3.43
C SER A 176 -17.15 -12.29 1.92
N ALA A 177 -17.94 -11.66 1.05
CA ALA A 177 -17.85 -11.85 -0.39
C ALA A 177 -16.64 -11.11 -0.97
N PHE A 178 -15.76 -11.84 -1.65
CA PHE A 178 -14.47 -11.31 -2.11
C PHE A 178 -14.57 -10.16 -3.13
N GLN A 179 -15.68 -10.08 -3.87
CA GLN A 179 -15.90 -9.08 -4.92
C GLN A 179 -16.40 -7.73 -4.40
N THR A 180 -16.60 -7.56 -3.10
CA THR A 180 -17.02 -6.28 -2.53
C THR A 180 -15.86 -5.31 -2.44
N LEU A 181 -16.21 -4.03 -2.45
CA LEU A 181 -15.22 -2.96 -2.30
C LEU A 181 -14.58 -3.02 -0.91
N ILE A 182 -15.38 -3.19 0.15
CA ILE A 182 -14.89 -3.32 1.52
C ILE A 182 -14.99 -4.78 2.00
N THR A 183 -13.93 -5.28 2.61
CA THR A 183 -13.82 -6.62 3.18
C THR A 183 -12.96 -6.58 4.45
N ILE A 184 -12.87 -7.71 5.16
CA ILE A 184 -11.99 -7.83 6.33
C ILE A 184 -10.51 -7.54 6.02
N TYR A 185 -10.10 -7.67 4.75
CA TYR A 185 -8.70 -7.49 4.33
C TYR A 185 -8.27 -6.02 4.22
N ASN A 186 -9.21 -5.12 3.88
CA ASN A 186 -8.89 -3.71 3.58
C ASN A 186 -9.60 -2.70 4.49
N VAL A 187 -10.59 -3.14 5.27
CA VAL A 187 -11.40 -2.26 6.13
C VAL A 187 -10.58 -1.44 7.11
N LYS A 188 -9.47 -2.00 7.62
CA LYS A 188 -8.63 -1.29 8.59
C LYS A 188 -7.99 -0.04 8.00
N GLU A 189 -7.30 -0.17 6.87
CA GLU A 189 -6.65 0.98 6.22
C GLU A 189 -7.68 1.98 5.70
N PHE A 190 -8.84 1.50 5.25
CA PHE A 190 -9.90 2.39 4.83
C PHE A 190 -10.46 3.21 6.00
N LEU A 191 -10.78 2.57 7.13
CA LEU A 191 -11.40 3.26 8.27
C LEU A 191 -10.39 4.05 9.13
N GLU A 192 -9.17 3.55 9.34
CA GLU A 192 -8.15 4.25 10.15
C GLU A 192 -7.43 5.32 9.34
N ASP A 193 -6.91 4.95 8.16
CA ASP A 193 -6.02 5.81 7.37
C ASP A 193 -6.77 6.60 6.28
N GLY A 194 -8.01 6.21 5.97
CA GLY A 194 -8.77 6.81 4.88
C GLY A 194 -8.24 6.39 3.51
N VAL A 195 -7.64 5.20 3.39
CA VAL A 195 -7.00 4.70 2.16
C VAL A 195 -7.75 3.48 1.64
N PHE A 196 -8.30 3.56 0.43
CA PHE A 196 -8.89 2.39 -0.21
C PHE A 196 -7.86 1.59 -1.00
N VAL A 197 -7.66 0.34 -0.59
CA VAL A 197 -6.89 -0.65 -1.34
C VAL A 197 -7.81 -1.80 -1.76
N PRO A 198 -7.86 -2.17 -3.06
CA PRO A 198 -8.64 -3.31 -3.52
C PRO A 198 -8.29 -4.62 -2.79
N THR A 199 -9.30 -5.44 -2.51
CA THR A 199 -9.16 -6.70 -1.77
C THR A 199 -8.14 -7.66 -2.40
N ASP A 200 -8.12 -7.77 -3.73
CA ASP A 200 -7.19 -8.65 -4.46
C ASP A 200 -5.72 -8.22 -4.30
N VAL A 201 -5.47 -6.91 -4.26
CA VAL A 201 -4.15 -6.34 -3.97
C VAL A 201 -3.76 -6.65 -2.53
N LYS A 202 -4.70 -6.50 -1.58
CA LYS A 202 -4.43 -6.81 -0.17
C LYS A 202 -4.06 -8.26 0.06
N VAL A 203 -4.82 -9.18 -0.54
CA VAL A 203 -4.61 -10.62 -0.39
C VAL A 203 -3.26 -11.04 -0.97
N LYS A 204 -2.82 -10.44 -2.08
CA LYS A 204 -1.48 -10.69 -2.65
C LYS A 204 -0.35 -10.17 -1.78
N GLN A 205 -0.55 -9.06 -1.07
CA GLN A 205 0.44 -8.49 -0.15
C GLN A 205 0.48 -9.20 1.21
N MET A 206 -0.63 -9.83 1.61
CA MET A 206 -0.73 -10.49 2.90
C MET A 206 0.08 -11.80 2.89
N LYS A 207 1.04 -11.90 3.81
CA LYS A 207 1.74 -13.15 4.13
C LYS A 207 1.06 -13.76 5.36
N GLY A 208 0.05 -14.59 5.16
CA GLY A 208 -0.65 -15.24 6.27
C GLY A 208 -2.06 -15.72 5.93
N ALA A 209 -2.70 -16.34 6.92
CA ALA A 209 -4.10 -16.75 6.83
C ALA A 209 -5.04 -15.55 6.89
N ARG A 210 -6.26 -15.74 6.36
CA ARG A 210 -7.34 -14.75 6.45
C ARG A 210 -7.59 -14.37 7.92
N PRO A 211 -7.63 -13.07 8.28
CA PRO A 211 -8.01 -12.65 9.62
C PRO A 211 -9.45 -13.05 9.94
N GLU A 212 -9.70 -13.57 11.14
CA GLU A 212 -11.08 -13.81 11.61
C GLU A 212 -11.71 -12.57 12.25
N CYS A 213 -10.88 -11.71 12.84
CA CYS A 213 -11.26 -10.45 13.44
C CYS A 213 -10.15 -9.42 13.21
N VAL A 214 -10.54 -8.18 12.92
CA VAL A 214 -9.62 -7.06 12.75
C VAL A 214 -10.02 -5.93 13.69
N THR A 215 -9.09 -5.41 14.49
CA THR A 215 -9.37 -4.25 15.35
C THR A 215 -9.10 -2.96 14.60
N VAL A 216 -10.08 -2.05 14.64
CA VAL A 216 -10.02 -0.69 14.10
C VAL A 216 -10.10 0.30 15.25
N GLN A 217 -9.22 1.30 15.29
CA GLN A 217 -9.20 2.35 16.30
C GLN A 217 -9.60 3.69 15.69
N LYS A 218 -10.59 4.34 16.29
CA LYS A 218 -11.00 5.69 15.93
C LYS A 218 -10.75 6.64 17.08
N LYS A 219 -9.90 7.64 16.84
CA LYS A 219 -9.76 8.81 17.71
C LYS A 219 -10.82 9.83 17.35
N PHE A 220 -11.77 10.05 18.25
CA PHE A 220 -12.74 11.12 18.13
C PHE A 220 -12.14 12.45 18.57
N ARG A 221 -12.77 13.57 18.19
CA ARG A 221 -12.30 14.92 18.49
C ARG A 221 -12.08 15.14 20.00
N ASP A 222 -12.78 14.37 20.83
CA ASP A 222 -12.74 14.45 22.30
C ASP A 222 -11.71 13.52 22.98
N ARG A 223 -10.60 13.22 22.30
CA ARG A 223 -9.43 12.43 22.75
C ARG A 223 -9.68 10.96 23.11
N VAL A 224 -10.92 10.52 23.32
CA VAL A 224 -11.23 9.10 23.55
C VAL A 224 -10.98 8.33 22.25
N VAL A 225 -10.05 7.38 22.31
CA VAL A 225 -9.84 6.40 21.25
C VAL A 225 -10.79 5.24 21.52
N THR A 226 -11.72 5.01 20.60
CA THR A 226 -12.64 3.87 20.67
C THR A 226 -12.14 2.78 19.72
N ALA A 227 -12.01 1.57 20.25
CA ALA A 227 -11.72 0.39 19.43
C ALA A 227 -13.04 -0.21 18.92
N TYR A 228 -12.99 -0.78 17.72
CA TYR A 228 -14.06 -1.52 17.09
C TYR A 228 -13.51 -2.87 16.62
N GLU A 229 -14.26 -3.94 16.84
CA GLU A 229 -13.99 -5.25 16.24
C GLU A 229 -14.65 -5.34 14.88
N VAL A 230 -13.91 -5.70 13.85
CA VAL A 230 -14.44 -5.94 12.52
C VAL A 230 -14.46 -7.43 12.24
N ARG A 231 -15.65 -7.96 11.92
CA ARG A 231 -15.87 -9.38 11.62
C ARG A 231 -16.65 -9.54 10.31
N ASP A 232 -16.49 -10.69 9.66
CA ASP A 232 -17.11 -10.97 8.36
C ASP A 232 -18.00 -12.22 8.33
N LYS A 233 -18.02 -12.99 9.43
CA LYS A 233 -18.85 -14.19 9.61
C LYS A 233 -19.89 -13.95 10.70
N PRO A 234 -21.12 -13.49 10.34
CA PRO A 234 -22.20 -13.33 11.31
C PRO A 234 -22.56 -14.62 12.05
N SER A 235 -22.38 -15.79 11.40
CA SER A 235 -22.61 -17.11 12.01
C SER A 235 -21.65 -17.47 13.15
N ALA A 236 -20.54 -16.75 13.30
CA ALA A 236 -19.60 -16.93 14.41
C ALA A 236 -19.92 -16.02 15.62
N LEU A 237 -20.94 -15.16 15.52
CA LEU A 237 -21.37 -14.30 16.62
C LEU A 237 -22.26 -15.07 17.60
N LYS A 238 -22.00 -14.89 18.89
CA LYS A 238 -22.91 -15.35 19.95
C LYS A 238 -24.16 -14.45 20.00
N PRO A 239 -25.29 -14.92 20.56
CA PRO A 239 -26.47 -14.08 20.77
C PRO A 239 -26.16 -12.76 21.48
N GLU A 240 -25.30 -12.78 22.50
CA GLU A 240 -24.91 -11.58 23.26
C GLU A 240 -24.06 -10.59 22.43
N ASP A 241 -23.35 -11.06 21.40
CA ASP A 241 -22.49 -10.21 20.58
C ASP A 241 -23.32 -9.28 19.68
N TRP A 242 -24.56 -9.66 19.35
CA TRP A 242 -25.43 -8.87 18.49
C TRP A 242 -25.84 -7.53 19.11
N ASP A 243 -25.89 -7.43 20.44
CA ASP A 243 -26.12 -6.17 21.16
C ASP A 243 -24.94 -5.19 21.04
N ARG A 244 -23.76 -5.67 20.59
CA ARG A 244 -22.57 -4.85 20.34
C ARG A 244 -22.40 -4.49 18.88
N VAL A 245 -23.20 -5.05 17.96
CA VAL A 245 -23.09 -4.75 16.52
C VAL A 245 -23.67 -3.38 16.27
N VAL A 246 -22.81 -2.42 15.93
CA VAL A 246 -23.21 -1.02 15.71
C VAL A 246 -23.35 -0.67 14.24
N ALA A 247 -22.60 -1.35 13.36
CA ALA A 247 -22.60 -1.06 11.94
C ALA A 247 -22.48 -2.32 11.08
N VAL A 248 -23.02 -2.25 9.86
CA VAL A 248 -22.86 -3.28 8.83
C VAL A 248 -22.58 -2.65 7.47
N PHE A 249 -21.54 -3.12 6.78
CA PHE A 249 -21.37 -2.90 5.35
C PHE A 249 -22.16 -3.96 4.57
N VAL A 250 -23.09 -3.53 3.71
CA VAL A 250 -24.04 -4.41 3.03
C VAL A 250 -23.63 -4.73 1.59
N LEU A 251 -24.08 -5.88 1.10
CA LEU A 251 -23.93 -6.36 -0.27
C LEU A 251 -24.98 -5.79 -1.23
N GLY A 252 -26.12 -5.33 -0.71
CA GLY A 252 -27.30 -5.02 -1.52
C GLY A 252 -28.06 -6.27 -1.98
N LYS A 253 -27.96 -7.37 -1.23
CA LYS A 253 -28.71 -8.62 -1.47
C LYS A 253 -29.43 -9.05 -0.19
N GLU A 254 -30.73 -9.30 -0.27
CA GLU A 254 -31.57 -9.66 0.90
C GLU A 254 -31.07 -10.92 1.62
N TRP A 255 -30.61 -11.92 0.86
CA TRP A 255 -30.09 -13.17 1.43
C TRP A 255 -28.89 -12.97 2.35
N GLN A 256 -28.20 -11.81 2.32
CA GLN A 256 -27.12 -11.47 3.24
C GLN A 256 -27.56 -11.60 4.71
N PHE A 257 -28.81 -11.25 4.99
CA PHE A 257 -29.37 -11.21 6.34
C PHE A 257 -30.07 -12.51 6.74
N LYS A 258 -29.91 -13.56 5.93
CA LYS A 258 -30.43 -14.88 6.26
C LYS A 258 -29.77 -15.36 7.56
N ASP A 259 -30.59 -15.92 8.45
CA ASP A 259 -30.18 -16.46 9.75
C ASP A 259 -29.66 -15.42 10.77
N TRP A 260 -29.91 -14.12 10.52
CA TRP A 260 -29.65 -13.07 11.50
C TRP A 260 -30.77 -13.03 12.56
N PRO A 261 -30.50 -12.60 13.81
CA PRO A 261 -31.48 -12.58 14.90
C PRO A 261 -32.44 -11.38 14.80
N PHE A 262 -32.88 -11.04 13.59
CA PHE A 262 -33.80 -9.94 13.30
C PHE A 262 -34.86 -10.42 12.32
N LYS A 263 -36.07 -9.87 12.45
CA LYS A 263 -37.21 -10.27 11.61
C LYS A 263 -37.02 -9.91 10.14
N ASP A 264 -36.55 -8.71 9.88
CA ASP A 264 -36.39 -8.15 8.53
C ASP A 264 -35.33 -7.05 8.50
N HIS A 265 -35.03 -6.54 7.30
CA HIS A 265 -34.05 -5.47 7.12
C HIS A 265 -34.47 -4.14 7.79
N VAL A 266 -35.77 -3.92 8.04
CA VAL A 266 -36.23 -2.71 8.72
C VAL A 266 -35.81 -2.75 10.18
N GLU A 267 -36.00 -3.89 10.86
CA GLU A 267 -35.52 -4.08 12.22
C GLU A 267 -33.99 -3.96 12.31
N ILE A 268 -33.27 -4.55 11.35
CA ILE A 268 -31.80 -4.46 11.29
C ILE A 268 -31.35 -3.00 11.26
N PHE A 269 -31.87 -2.21 10.30
CA PHE A 269 -31.39 -0.84 10.11
C PHE A 269 -31.96 0.19 11.09
N ASN A 270 -32.88 -0.23 11.98
CA ASN A 270 -33.26 0.55 13.15
C ASN A 270 -32.30 0.36 14.33
N LYS A 271 -31.65 -0.81 14.43
CA LYS A 271 -30.72 -1.16 15.51
C LYS A 271 -29.25 -1.00 15.13
N ILE A 272 -28.92 -1.14 13.84
CA ILE A 272 -27.56 -1.19 13.31
C ILE A 272 -27.46 -0.22 12.13
N ILE A 273 -26.47 0.68 12.10
CA ILE A 273 -26.30 1.54 10.93
C ILE A 273 -25.79 0.72 9.73
N GLY A 274 -26.51 0.80 8.62
CA GLY A 274 -26.10 0.17 7.36
C GLY A 274 -25.27 1.11 6.49
N PHE A 275 -24.21 0.60 5.87
CA PHE A 275 -23.42 1.27 4.84
C PHE A 275 -23.37 0.45 3.56
N PHE A 276 -23.58 1.08 2.41
CA PHE A 276 -23.38 0.46 1.10
C PHE A 276 -22.30 1.21 0.34
N MET A 277 -21.17 0.54 0.11
CA MET A 277 -20.05 1.14 -0.59
C MET A 277 -20.12 0.84 -2.09
N ARG A 278 -20.01 1.87 -2.92
CA ARG A 278 -20.04 1.76 -4.39
C ARG A 278 -18.99 2.67 -5.03
N PHE A 279 -18.69 2.45 -6.30
CA PHE A 279 -17.98 3.48 -7.06
C PHE A 279 -18.93 4.59 -7.51
N GLU A 280 -18.42 5.82 -7.56
CA GLU A 280 -19.18 7.00 -8.03
C GLU A 280 -19.78 6.79 -9.43
N ASP A 281 -19.00 6.17 -10.32
CA ASP A 281 -19.37 5.91 -11.73
C ASP A 281 -20.22 4.65 -11.92
N ASP A 282 -20.52 3.90 -10.86
CA ASP A 282 -21.38 2.72 -10.99
C ASP A 282 -22.83 3.14 -11.26
N SER A 283 -23.50 2.36 -12.11
CA SER A 283 -24.85 2.65 -12.56
C SER A 283 -25.83 2.78 -11.39
N VAL A 284 -26.88 3.57 -11.54
CA VAL A 284 -27.85 3.82 -10.46
C VAL A 284 -28.55 2.53 -10.02
N GLU A 285 -28.65 1.57 -10.94
CA GLU A 285 -29.22 0.24 -10.73
C GLU A 285 -28.45 -0.57 -9.70
N SER A 286 -27.13 -0.35 -9.55
CA SER A 286 -26.30 -1.02 -8.54
C SER A 286 -26.78 -0.78 -7.11
N ALA A 287 -27.44 0.36 -6.87
CA ALA A 287 -27.97 0.74 -5.56
C ALA A 287 -29.50 0.65 -5.45
N LYS A 288 -30.21 0.17 -6.49
CA LYS A 288 -31.69 0.23 -6.54
C LYS A 288 -32.37 -0.45 -5.34
N ILE A 289 -31.90 -1.64 -4.98
CA ILE A 289 -32.43 -2.41 -3.84
C ILE A 289 -32.06 -1.70 -2.53
N VAL A 290 -30.80 -1.29 -2.39
CA VAL A 290 -30.28 -0.63 -1.18
C VAL A 290 -31.00 0.69 -0.89
N LYS A 291 -31.41 1.43 -1.91
CA LYS A 291 -32.18 2.68 -1.75
C LYS A 291 -33.54 2.47 -1.08
N GLN A 292 -34.07 1.25 -1.08
CA GLN A 292 -35.31 0.92 -0.37
C GLN A 292 -35.05 0.62 1.13
N TRP A 293 -33.78 0.49 1.52
CA TRP A 293 -33.35 0.23 2.88
C TRP A 293 -32.85 1.52 3.55
N ASN A 294 -32.93 1.61 4.88
CA ASN A 294 -32.34 2.73 5.64
C ASN A 294 -30.80 2.58 5.76
N VAL A 295 -30.12 2.58 4.61
CA VAL A 295 -28.68 2.36 4.47
C VAL A 295 -28.04 3.62 3.90
N LYS A 296 -26.86 3.99 4.41
CA LYS A 296 -26.10 5.14 3.92
C LYS A 296 -25.21 4.70 2.76
N ILE A 297 -25.31 5.39 1.63
CA ILE A 297 -24.49 5.11 0.45
C ILE A 297 -23.16 5.87 0.60
N ILE A 298 -22.06 5.14 0.57
CA ILE A 298 -20.70 5.68 0.60
C ILE A 298 -20.11 5.52 -0.80
N SER A 299 -19.83 6.64 -1.46
CA SER A 299 -19.26 6.62 -2.82
C SER A 299 -17.76 6.86 -2.76
N ILE A 300 -17.01 6.02 -3.49
CA ILE A 300 -15.57 6.19 -3.66
C ILE A 300 -15.23 6.30 -5.15
N SER A 301 -14.14 7.01 -5.47
CA SER A 301 -13.68 7.10 -6.85
C SER A 301 -12.88 5.86 -7.27
N LYS A 302 -12.96 5.47 -8.55
CA LYS A 302 -12.07 4.44 -9.13
C LYS A 302 -10.63 4.94 -9.23
N ASN A 303 -10.42 6.24 -9.42
CA ASN A 303 -9.13 6.82 -9.79
C ASN A 303 -8.60 7.88 -8.81
N LYS A 304 -9.47 8.50 -7.99
CA LYS A 304 -9.09 9.61 -7.10
C LYS A 304 -8.92 9.18 -5.65
N ARG A 305 -7.78 8.56 -5.32
CA ARG A 305 -7.51 8.03 -3.97
C ARG A 305 -7.44 9.09 -2.86
N HIS A 306 -7.11 10.34 -3.19
CA HIS A 306 -7.13 11.44 -2.23
C HIS A 306 -8.55 11.74 -1.67
N GLN A 307 -9.61 11.27 -2.33
CA GLN A 307 -10.99 11.43 -1.87
C GLN A 307 -11.44 10.31 -0.93
N ASP A 308 -10.72 9.19 -0.86
CA ASP A 308 -11.08 8.04 -0.01
C ASP A 308 -11.19 8.45 1.46
N ARG A 309 -10.33 9.38 1.91
CA ARG A 309 -10.36 9.92 3.27
C ARG A 309 -11.67 10.63 3.59
N ALA A 310 -12.26 11.33 2.61
CA ALA A 310 -13.55 11.98 2.80
C ALA A 310 -14.67 10.94 2.97
N ALA A 311 -14.64 9.87 2.19
CA ALA A 311 -15.61 8.77 2.31
C ALA A 311 -15.48 8.03 3.66
N ALA A 312 -14.26 7.78 4.14
CA ALA A 312 -14.03 7.19 5.45
C ALA A 312 -14.50 8.10 6.59
N LEU A 313 -14.28 9.41 6.48
CA LEU A 313 -14.81 10.38 7.43
C LEU A 313 -16.35 10.41 7.44
N GLU A 314 -17.00 10.32 6.27
CA GLU A 314 -18.46 10.23 6.20
C GLU A 314 -19.00 8.99 6.93
N VAL A 315 -18.33 7.83 6.80
CA VAL A 315 -18.69 6.63 7.58
C VAL A 315 -18.63 6.90 9.07
N TRP A 316 -17.53 7.49 9.56
CA TRP A 316 -17.37 7.78 10.98
C TRP A 316 -18.37 8.79 11.51
N ASP A 317 -18.61 9.88 10.77
CA ASP A 317 -19.54 10.92 11.18
C ASP A 317 -20.96 10.36 11.31
N ARG A 318 -21.40 9.52 10.35
CA ARG A 318 -22.72 8.86 10.39
C ARG A 318 -22.81 7.81 11.49
N LEU A 319 -21.75 7.05 11.75
CA LEU A 319 -21.71 6.07 12.83
C LEU A 319 -21.75 6.75 14.20
N GLU A 320 -21.00 7.84 14.38
CA GLU A 320 -21.01 8.62 15.62
C GLU A 320 -22.37 9.24 15.88
N GLU A 321 -23.00 9.82 14.86
CA GLU A 321 -24.37 10.35 14.94
C GLU A 321 -25.36 9.26 15.36
N PHE A 322 -25.26 8.06 14.77
CA PHE A 322 -26.12 6.93 15.09
C PHE A 322 -25.91 6.39 16.51
N VAL A 323 -24.67 6.32 16.99
CA VAL A 323 -24.37 5.81 18.35
C VAL A 323 -24.71 6.84 19.44
N ARG A 324 -24.74 8.13 19.10
CA ARG A 324 -25.13 9.21 20.02
C ARG A 324 -26.64 9.40 20.13
N GLY A 325 -27.39 9.11 19.06
CA GLY A 325 -28.85 9.21 18.98
C GLY A 325 -29.56 8.03 19.62
#